data_AF-A0A6C0QPV2-F1
#
_entry.id   AF-A0A6C0QPV2-F1
#
_cell.length_a   1.000
_cell.length_b   1.000
_cell.length_c   1.000
_cell.angle_alpha   90.00
_cell.angle_beta   90.00
_cell.angle_gamma   90.00
#
_symmetry.space_group_name_H-M   'P 1'
#
loop_
_entity.id
_entity.type
_entity.pdbx_description
1 polymer ?
#
loop_
_entity_poly.entity_id
_entity_poly.type
_entity_poly.pdbx_seq_one_letter_code
_entity_poly.pdbx_strand_id
1 'polypeptide(L)'
;MKFEYRPYSKAQQVRSKRVKLTQKQMGDISPSVDAELKARSQGVCEFCEATRATERAHITGRKQLNHKTKATDLLHLCSPCHRWMDGTPEGIRARRAIAAAINAVLKDL
;
A
#
# COMPACT_ATOMS: atom_id res chain seq x y z
N MET A 1 55.11 -6.69 -5.95
CA MET A 1 53.97 -6.94 -5.04
C MET A 1 52.96 -7.81 -5.78
N LYS A 2 52.77 -9.07 -5.38
CA LYS A 2 51.75 -9.96 -5.99
C LYS A 2 50.45 -9.80 -5.18
N PHE A 3 49.37 -9.37 -5.83
CA PHE A 3 48.05 -9.35 -5.19
C PHE A 3 47.43 -10.74 -5.25
N GLU A 4 46.88 -11.19 -4.13
CA GLU A 4 46.21 -12.47 -4.02
C GLU A 4 44.83 -12.40 -4.71
N TYR A 5 44.57 -13.27 -5.69
CA TYR A 5 43.32 -13.29 -6.45
C TYR A 5 42.20 -13.92 -5.63
N ARG A 6 41.32 -13.09 -5.05
CA ARG A 6 40.16 -13.51 -4.25
C ARG A 6 38.85 -13.08 -4.93
N PRO A 7 38.35 -13.81 -5.94
CA PRO A 7 37.13 -13.44 -6.63
C PRO A 7 35.90 -13.65 -5.72
N TYR A 8 34.89 -12.77 -5.86
CA TYR A 8 33.60 -12.99 -5.22
C TYR A 8 32.95 -14.27 -5.78
N SER A 9 32.43 -15.13 -4.90
CA SER A 9 31.63 -16.30 -5.31
C SER A 9 30.36 -15.86 -6.05
N LYS A 10 29.82 -16.73 -6.92
CA LYS A 10 28.55 -16.44 -7.61
C LYS A 10 27.41 -16.13 -6.63
N ALA A 11 27.34 -16.83 -5.50
CA ALA A 11 26.37 -16.55 -4.44
C ALA A 11 26.49 -15.11 -3.87
N GLN A 12 27.71 -14.64 -3.64
CA GLN A 12 27.96 -13.26 -3.20
C GLN A 12 27.63 -12.23 -4.28
N GLN A 13 27.85 -12.57 -5.56
CA GLN A 13 27.53 -11.71 -6.70
C GLN A 13 26.01 -11.52 -6.87
N VAL A 14 25.20 -12.57 -6.66
CA VAL A 14 23.74 -12.53 -6.85
C VAL A 14 22.96 -12.09 -5.62
N ARG A 15 23.60 -12.04 -4.44
CA ARG A 15 22.94 -11.58 -3.22
C ARG A 15 22.60 -10.10 -3.35
N SER A 16 21.30 -9.78 -3.24
CA SER A 16 20.86 -8.38 -3.17
C SER A 16 21.54 -7.68 -2.00
N LYS A 17 22.24 -6.57 -2.30
CA LYS A 17 22.83 -5.67 -1.29
C LYS A 17 21.82 -4.68 -0.73
N ARG A 18 20.57 -4.72 -1.20
CA ARG A 18 19.55 -3.73 -0.85
C ARG A 18 19.06 -3.98 0.57
N VAL A 19 19.32 -3.02 1.45
CA VAL A 19 18.82 -3.02 2.84
C VAL A 19 17.40 -2.45 2.91
N LYS A 20 17.07 -1.45 2.09
CA LYS A 20 15.77 -0.79 2.08
C LYS A 20 14.72 -1.58 1.30
N LEU A 21 13.47 -1.54 1.78
CA LEU A 21 12.34 -2.14 1.08
C LEU A 21 12.16 -1.52 -0.32
N THR A 22 11.78 -2.36 -1.28
CA THR A 22 11.35 -1.90 -2.60
C THR A 22 9.97 -1.27 -2.54
N GLN A 23 9.60 -0.45 -3.52
CA GLN A 23 8.25 0.14 -3.60
C GLN A 23 7.13 -0.91 -3.65
N LYS A 24 7.39 -2.05 -4.31
CA LYS A 24 6.48 -3.20 -4.29
C LYS A 24 6.32 -3.77 -2.88
N GLN A 25 7.42 -3.94 -2.15
CA GLN A 25 7.38 -4.41 -0.76
C GLN A 25 6.79 -3.37 0.20
N MET A 26 6.98 -2.07 -0.03
CA MET A 26 6.38 -1.01 0.78
C MET A 26 4.86 -1.00 0.65
N GLY A 27 4.36 -1.13 -0.58
CA GLY A 27 2.92 -1.16 -0.90
C GLY A 27 2.23 -2.52 -0.71
N ASP A 28 2.98 -3.54 -0.30
CA ASP A 28 2.47 -4.89 -0.12
C ASP A 28 1.67 -5.01 1.18
N ILE A 29 0.48 -5.59 1.10
CA ILE A 29 -0.50 -5.68 2.19
C ILE A 29 -0.24 -6.98 2.95
N SER A 30 0.22 -6.88 4.20
CA SER A 30 0.43 -8.07 5.03
C SER A 30 -0.91 -8.71 5.44
N PRO A 31 -0.93 -10.02 5.79
CA PRO A 31 -2.14 -10.67 6.29
C PRO A 31 -2.75 -9.98 7.52
N SER A 32 -1.91 -9.40 8.39
CA SER A 32 -2.37 -8.65 9.56
C SER A 32 -3.12 -7.37 9.17
N VAL A 33 -2.59 -6.61 8.20
CA VAL A 33 -3.24 -5.39 7.69
C VAL A 33 -4.52 -5.72 6.93
N ASP A 34 -4.54 -6.82 6.17
CA ASP A 34 -5.75 -7.28 5.48
C ASP A 34 -6.86 -7.68 6.48
N ALA A 35 -6.49 -8.36 7.57
CA ALA A 35 -7.42 -8.72 8.63
C ALA A 35 -7.97 -7.49 9.35
N GLU A 36 -7.12 -6.53 9.69
CA GLU A 36 -7.51 -5.25 10.30
C GLU A 36 -8.50 -4.48 9.41
N LEU A 37 -8.18 -4.37 8.12
CA LEU A 37 -9.02 -3.69 7.13
C LEU A 37 -10.41 -4.35 7.00
N LYS A 38 -10.46 -5.68 6.96
CA LYS A 38 -11.73 -6.42 6.89
C LYS A 38 -12.54 -6.31 8.18
N ALA A 39 -11.89 -6.31 9.33
CA ALA A 39 -12.55 -6.13 10.62
C ALA A 39 -13.18 -4.73 10.70
N ARG A 40 -12.47 -3.69 10.24
CA ARG A 40 -12.97 -2.32 10.16
C ARG A 40 -14.21 -2.20 9.28
N SER A 41 -14.16 -2.76 8.08
CA SER A 41 -15.24 -2.60 7.11
C SER A 41 -16.41 -3.58 7.30
N GLN A 42 -16.22 -4.62 8.12
CA GLN A 42 -17.14 -5.75 8.28
C GLN A 42 -17.55 -6.42 6.93
N GLY A 43 -16.68 -6.32 5.92
CA GLY A 43 -16.92 -6.84 4.58
C GLY A 43 -17.84 -5.97 3.72
N VAL A 44 -18.21 -4.77 4.16
CA VAL A 44 -19.00 -3.79 3.40
C VAL A 44 -18.07 -2.74 2.77
N CYS A 45 -18.46 -2.21 1.61
CA CYS A 45 -17.74 -1.14 0.90
C CYS A 45 -17.70 0.14 1.73
N GLU A 46 -16.50 0.61 2.06
CA GLU A 46 -16.28 1.82 2.87
C GLU A 46 -16.55 3.14 2.13
N PHE A 47 -17.04 3.07 0.88
CA PHE A 47 -17.41 4.25 0.09
C PHE A 47 -18.90 4.36 -0.19
N CYS A 48 -19.53 3.27 -0.65
CA CYS A 48 -20.97 3.28 -0.96
C CYS A 48 -21.84 2.66 0.12
N GLU A 49 -21.24 1.97 1.10
CA GLU A 49 -21.91 1.36 2.26
C GLU A 49 -23.02 0.33 1.93
N ALA A 50 -23.24 0.04 0.65
CA ALA A 50 -24.37 -0.77 0.19
C ALA A 50 -23.98 -2.16 -0.30
N THR A 51 -22.72 -2.36 -0.71
CA THR A 51 -22.27 -3.58 -1.39
C THR A 51 -21.10 -4.23 -0.68
N ARG A 52 -20.92 -5.53 -0.91
CA ARG A 52 -19.79 -6.28 -0.37
C ARG A 52 -18.48 -5.73 -0.92
N ALA A 53 -17.54 -5.44 -0.01
CA ALA A 53 -16.19 -5.09 -0.38
C ALA A 53 -15.41 -6.33 -0.82
N THR A 54 -14.74 -6.20 -1.96
CA THR A 54 -13.98 -7.28 -2.61
C THR A 54 -12.51 -6.90 -2.77
N GLU A 55 -12.21 -5.60 -2.82
CA GLU A 55 -10.92 -5.06 -3.26
C GLU A 55 -10.30 -4.14 -2.20
N ARG A 56 -8.97 -4.16 -2.12
CA ARG A 56 -8.19 -3.35 -1.19
C ARG A 56 -7.56 -2.23 -1.99
N ALA A 57 -8.18 -1.06 -1.94
CA ALA A 57 -7.79 0.10 -2.73
C ALA A 57 -6.77 0.93 -1.97
N HIS A 58 -5.60 1.17 -2.56
CA HIS A 58 -4.59 2.09 -2.01
C HIS A 58 -5.04 3.54 -2.19
N ILE A 59 -5.40 4.21 -1.09
CA ILE A 59 -5.73 5.65 -1.11
C ILE A 59 -4.48 6.52 -1.06
N THR A 60 -3.46 6.09 -0.33
CA THR A 60 -2.09 6.61 -0.46
C THR A 60 -1.37 5.78 -1.50
N GLY A 61 -0.98 6.40 -2.62
CA GLY A 61 -0.32 5.66 -3.70
C GLY A 61 0.99 5.02 -3.21
N ARG A 62 1.32 3.81 -3.70
CA ARG A 62 2.52 3.07 -3.24
C ARG A 62 3.81 3.89 -3.27
N LYS A 63 3.96 4.74 -4.29
CA LYS A 63 5.13 5.64 -4.47
C LYS A 63 5.21 6.76 -3.43
N GLN A 64 4.10 7.08 -2.76
CA GLN A 64 3.98 8.14 -1.76
C GLN A 64 4.15 7.59 -0.33
N LEU A 65 4.19 6.26 -0.17
CA LEU A 65 4.41 5.63 1.13
C LEU A 65 5.88 5.77 1.55
N ASN A 66 6.09 6.47 2.66
CA ASN A 66 7.37 6.51 3.38
C ASN A 66 7.46 5.42 4.47
N HIS A 67 6.41 4.61 4.63
CA HIS A 67 6.29 3.52 5.60
C HIS A 67 5.64 2.28 4.94
N LYS A 68 5.77 1.11 5.57
CA LYS A 68 5.08 -0.11 5.11
C LYS A 68 3.57 0.11 5.21
N THR A 69 2.81 -0.25 4.18
CA THR A 69 1.35 -0.07 4.12
C THR A 69 0.66 -0.45 5.42
N LYS A 70 -0.18 0.47 5.92
CA LYS A 70 -1.07 0.26 7.07
C LYS A 70 -2.52 0.19 6.61
N ALA A 71 -3.43 -0.22 7.50
CA ALA A 71 -4.86 -0.23 7.18
C ALA A 71 -5.40 1.18 6.87
N THR A 72 -4.79 2.23 7.41
CA THR A 72 -5.14 3.63 7.14
C THR A 72 -4.74 4.11 5.74
N ASP A 73 -3.88 3.38 5.02
CA ASP A 73 -3.54 3.67 3.62
C ASP A 73 -4.47 2.99 2.62
N LEU A 74 -5.46 2.24 3.13
CA LEU A 74 -6.33 1.37 2.35
C LEU A 74 -7.80 1.72 2.58
N LEU A 75 -8.60 1.51 1.55
CA LEU A 75 -10.06 1.36 1.66
C LEU A 75 -10.47 -0.03 1.21
N HIS A 76 -11.48 -0.60 1.88
CA HIS A 76 -12.11 -1.85 1.46
C HIS A 76 -13.32 -1.53 0.59
N LEU A 77 -13.19 -1.73 -0.73
CA LEU A 77 -14.17 -1.26 -1.70
C LEU A 77 -14.77 -2.41 -2.51
N CYS A 78 -15.98 -2.19 -3.04
CA CYS A 78 -16.48 -2.99 -4.14
C CYS A 78 -15.80 -2.56 -5.46
N SER A 79 -15.75 -3.46 -6.44
CA SER A 79 -15.09 -3.22 -7.72
C SER A 79 -15.58 -1.96 -8.46
N PRO A 80 -16.89 -1.62 -8.49
CA PRO A 80 -17.36 -0.38 -9.12
C PRO A 80 -16.79 0.88 -8.47
N CYS A 81 -16.80 0.95 -7.14
CA CYS A 81 -16.28 2.10 -6.41
C CYS A 81 -14.76 2.24 -6.57
N HIS A 82 -14.04 1.11 -6.56
CA HIS A 82 -12.60 1.12 -6.79
C HIS A 82 -12.25 1.60 -8.21
N ARG A 83 -12.93 1.06 -9.23
CA ARG A 83 -12.75 1.50 -10.63
C ARG A 83 -13.07 2.98 -10.80
N TRP A 84 -14.13 3.49 -10.16
CA TRP A 84 -14.48 4.90 -10.22
C TRP A 84 -13.40 5.78 -9.57
N MET A 85 -12.89 5.40 -8.39
CA MET A 85 -11.83 6.13 -7.67
C MET A 85 -10.53 6.23 -8.46
N ASP A 86 -10.16 5.19 -9.20
CA ASP A 86 -8.93 5.19 -10.00
C ASP A 86 -9.11 5.71 -11.43
N GLY A 87 -10.32 5.59 -11.98
CA GLY A 87 -10.59 5.81 -13.40
C GLY A 87 -11.16 7.18 -13.77
N THR A 88 -11.72 7.93 -12.81
CA THR A 88 -12.37 9.23 -13.10
C THR A 88 -11.65 10.40 -12.41
N PRO A 89 -11.66 11.62 -13.00
CA PRO A 89 -11.10 12.80 -12.34
C PRO A 89 -11.74 13.10 -10.98
N GLU A 90 -13.05 12.91 -10.85
CA GLU A 90 -13.80 13.07 -9.60
C GLU A 90 -13.37 12.03 -8.57
N GLY A 91 -13.27 10.77 -8.97
CA GLY A 91 -12.80 9.68 -8.11
C GLY A 91 -11.38 9.88 -7.62
N ILE A 92 -10.47 10.33 -8.49
CA ILE A 92 -9.08 10.64 -8.11
C ILE A 92 -9.05 11.79 -7.09
N ARG A 93 -9.88 12.83 -7.28
CA ARG A 93 -10.01 13.94 -6.33
C ARG A 93 -10.56 13.48 -4.99
N ALA A 94 -11.63 12.67 -5.00
CA ALA A 94 -12.22 12.10 -3.79
C ALA A 94 -11.21 11.24 -3.01
N ARG A 95 -10.50 10.33 -3.70
CA ARG A 95 -9.44 9.51 -3.10
C ARG A 95 -8.35 10.34 -2.43
N ARG A 96 -7.89 11.41 -3.09
CA ARG A 96 -6.89 12.33 -2.54
C ARG A 96 -7.42 13.08 -1.31
N ALA A 97 -8.67 13.54 -1.35
CA ALA A 97 -9.30 14.22 -0.22
C ALA A 97 -9.43 13.29 1.00
N ILE A 98 -9.86 12.05 0.79
CA ILE A 98 -9.94 11.03 1.87
C ILE A 98 -8.56 10.77 2.46
N ALA A 99 -7.54 10.53 1.63
CA ALA A 99 -6.17 10.32 2.10
C ALA A 99 -5.64 11.54 2.88
N ALA A 100 -5.94 12.76 2.43
CA ALA A 100 -5.54 13.98 3.13
C ALA A 100 -6.23 14.12 4.48
N ALA A 101 -7.53 13.84 4.56
CA ALA A 101 -8.30 13.90 5.80
C ALA A 101 -7.78 12.91 6.84
N ILE A 102 -7.55 11.65 6.45
CA ILE A 102 -6.99 10.63 7.35
C ILE A 102 -5.60 11.06 7.85
N ASN A 103 -4.74 11.54 6.95
CA ASN A 103 -3.40 11.99 7.33
C ASN A 103 -3.41 13.25 8.21
N ALA A 104 -4.43 14.11 8.10
CA ALA A 104 -4.58 15.25 9.00
C ALA A 104 -4.87 14.76 10.42
N VAL A 105 -5.86 13.87 10.58
CA VAL A 105 -6.20 13.28 11.89
C VAL A 105 -5.03 12.53 12.51
N LEU A 106 -4.29 11.74 11.70
CA LEU A 106 -3.14 10.98 12.19
C LEU A 106 -1.92 11.83 12.58
N LYS A 107 -1.82 13.07 12.11
CA LYS A 107 -0.75 14.00 12.54
C LYS A 107 -1.03 14.60 13.92
N ASP A 108 -2.30 14.66 14.28
CA ASP A 108 -2.77 15.28 15.53
C ASP A 108 -2.88 14.25 16.68
N LEU A 109 -2.47 12.99 16.44
CA LEU A 109 -2.39 11.88 17.40
C LEU A 109 -0.93 11.57 17.77
#